data_AF-A0A388T4X7-F1
#
_entry.id   AF-A0A388T4X7-F1
#
_cell.length_a   1.000
_cell.length_b   1.000
_cell.length_c   1.000
_cell.angle_alpha   90.00
_cell.angle_beta   90.00
_cell.angle_gamma   90.00
#
_symmetry.space_group_name_H-M   'P 1'
#
loop_
_entity.id
_entity.type
_entity.pdbx_description
1 polymer ?
#
loop_
_entity_poly.entity_id
_entity_poly.type
_entity_poly.pdbx_seq_one_letter_code
_entity_poly.pdbx_strand_id
1 'polypeptide(L)'
;MRFMFVGDSMTIGRAGDYTWRYRMWQHLNRSFGGPYAIVGPRTELYDTTADAPVSSDYARPDFPPNARRHLAGWGEGWLHMAPLIGPAATAARADVLLVSLGLIDLGFYANSTQTDANARRFIAAARDANPHVRAVLLPVVPNIRALADAPFAAECDRFNELLAKTVADLDTAASPLLLASAPYAYDIHTDTYDGTHPGPTGEHKLAAAFAEAMHQAWGLGGPYERAAD
;
A
#
# COMPACT_ATOMS: atom_id res chain seq x y z
N MET A 1 -3.96 10.03 15.15
CA MET A 1 -4.39 9.46 13.85
C MET A 1 -3.81 8.05 13.68
N ARG A 2 -4.57 7.13 13.12
CA ARG A 2 -4.24 5.70 13.04
C ARG A 2 -4.12 5.28 11.57
N PHE A 3 -2.89 5.01 11.15
CA PHE A 3 -2.54 4.66 9.77
C PHE A 3 -2.50 3.14 9.63
N MET A 4 -3.26 2.59 8.69
CA MET A 4 -3.16 1.19 8.31
C MET A 4 -2.53 1.08 6.92
N PHE A 5 -1.41 0.36 6.84
CA PHE A 5 -0.78 0.01 5.58
C PHE A 5 -1.43 -1.26 5.05
N VAL A 6 -1.94 -1.21 3.82
CA VAL A 6 -2.67 -2.30 3.19
C VAL A 6 -2.00 -2.67 1.88
N GLY A 7 -1.75 -3.96 1.62
CA GLY A 7 -1.18 -4.33 0.33
C GLY A 7 -0.87 -5.80 0.13
N ASP A 8 -0.10 -6.07 -0.91
CA ASP A 8 0.38 -7.39 -1.31
C ASP A 8 1.85 -7.61 -0.88
N SER A 9 2.60 -8.44 -1.62
CA SER A 9 4.02 -8.71 -1.41
C SER A 9 4.87 -7.44 -1.39
N MET A 10 4.52 -6.40 -2.16
CA MET A 10 5.24 -5.12 -2.16
C MET A 10 5.08 -4.35 -0.84
N THR A 11 4.02 -4.64 -0.08
CA THR A 11 3.77 -4.03 1.23
C THR A 11 4.27 -4.88 2.38
N ILE A 12 4.00 -6.20 2.38
CA ILE A 12 4.55 -7.07 3.44
C ILE A 12 6.08 -7.12 3.36
N GLY A 13 6.70 -7.22 2.19
CA GLY A 13 8.14 -7.45 2.04
C GLY A 13 8.55 -8.86 2.50
N ARG A 14 9.85 -9.16 2.38
CA ARG A 14 10.45 -10.42 2.84
C ARG A 14 11.43 -10.21 3.97
N ALA A 15 11.80 -11.29 4.67
CA ALA A 15 12.85 -11.29 5.68
C ALA A 15 14.12 -10.60 5.15
N GLY A 16 14.68 -9.70 5.94
CA GLY A 16 15.82 -8.85 5.58
C GLY A 16 15.46 -7.55 4.86
N ASP A 17 14.19 -7.30 4.51
CA ASP A 17 13.76 -6.04 3.90
C ASP A 17 13.55 -4.94 4.95
N TYR A 18 13.65 -3.69 4.48
CA TYR A 18 13.22 -2.51 5.25
C TYR A 18 11.71 -2.33 5.13
N THR A 19 11.21 -2.45 3.88
CA THR A 19 9.87 -2.13 3.39
C THR A 19 9.58 -0.63 3.32
N TRP A 20 8.72 -0.22 2.38
CA TRP A 20 8.26 1.17 2.30
C TRP A 20 7.54 1.63 3.58
N ARG A 21 7.01 0.69 4.37
CA ARG A 21 6.36 0.95 5.68
C ARG A 21 7.35 1.55 6.68
N TYR A 22 8.59 1.06 6.71
CA TYR A 22 9.65 1.64 7.51
C TYR A 22 9.96 3.08 7.05
N ARG A 23 10.06 3.30 5.74
CA ARG A 23 10.32 4.65 5.16
C ARG A 23 9.19 5.63 5.49
N MET A 24 7.94 5.16 5.43
CA MET A 24 6.76 5.93 5.81
C MET A 24 6.72 6.23 7.30
N TRP A 25 7.08 5.27 8.17
CA TRP A 25 7.20 5.49 9.61
C TRP A 25 8.27 6.55 9.94
N GLN A 26 9.44 6.48 9.30
CA GLN A 26 10.50 7.48 9.45
C GLN A 26 9.99 8.88 9.07
N HIS A 27 9.25 8.99 7.96
CA HIS A 27 8.65 10.24 7.53
C HIS A 27 7.63 10.74 8.57
N LEU A 28 6.63 9.94 8.96
CA LEU A 28 5.60 10.32 9.94
C LEU A 28 6.19 10.77 11.28
N ASN A 29 7.27 10.12 11.75
CA ASN A 29 7.99 10.54 12.96
C ASN A 29 8.53 11.97 12.87
N ARG A 30 9.04 12.37 11.70
CA ARG A 30 9.60 13.71 11.49
C ARG A 30 8.53 14.76 11.28
N SER A 31 7.46 14.42 10.56
CA SER A 31 6.63 15.42 9.90
C SER A 31 5.17 15.47 10.35
N PHE A 32 4.65 14.46 11.05
CA PHE A 32 3.22 14.44 11.38
C PHE A 32 2.83 15.49 12.44
N GLY A 33 3.76 15.88 13.32
CA GLY A 33 3.56 16.99 14.27
C GLY A 33 2.55 16.72 15.39
N GLY A 34 2.11 15.48 15.58
CA GLY A 34 1.12 15.10 16.60
C GLY A 34 1.09 13.60 16.91
N PRO A 35 0.17 13.13 17.77
CA PRO A 35 0.08 11.72 18.11
C PRO A 35 -0.47 10.89 16.93
N TYR A 36 0.29 9.87 16.54
CA TYR A 36 -0.14 8.88 15.57
C TYR A 36 0.16 7.45 16.02
N ALA A 37 -0.47 6.48 15.38
CA ALA A 37 -0.14 5.08 15.50
C ALA A 37 -0.22 4.40 14.14
N ILE A 38 0.66 3.42 13.91
CA ILE A 38 0.52 2.47 12.81
C ILE A 38 -0.24 1.26 13.34
N VAL A 39 -1.24 0.81 12.59
CA VAL A 39 -2.20 -0.19 13.04
C VAL A 39 -2.43 -1.25 11.97
N GLY A 40 -2.88 -2.42 12.39
CA GLY A 40 -3.04 -3.56 11.52
C GLY A 40 -2.98 -4.87 12.31
N PRO A 41 -3.61 -5.94 11.79
CA PRO A 41 -3.64 -7.22 12.45
C PRO A 41 -2.32 -8.01 12.36
N ARG A 42 -1.44 -7.70 11.39
CA ARG A 42 -0.21 -8.46 11.10
C ARG A 42 1.04 -7.63 11.41
N THR A 43 2.16 -8.30 11.68
CA THR A 43 3.47 -7.65 11.95
C THR A 43 4.65 -8.30 11.23
N GLU A 44 4.44 -9.48 10.67
CA GLU A 44 5.46 -10.37 10.13
C GLU A 44 5.85 -9.99 8.69
N LEU A 45 7.06 -10.37 8.31
CA LEU A 45 7.57 -10.40 6.95
C LEU A 45 7.37 -11.81 6.36
N TYR A 46 7.37 -11.89 5.04
CA TYR A 46 7.42 -13.17 4.35
C TYR A 46 8.81 -13.83 4.51
N ASP A 47 8.86 -15.06 4.99
CA ASP A 47 10.07 -15.87 5.01
C ASP A 47 10.09 -16.78 3.79
N THR A 48 11.04 -16.56 2.88
CA THR A 48 11.15 -17.35 1.64
C THR A 48 11.65 -18.77 1.87
N THR A 49 12.27 -19.06 3.02
CA THR A 49 12.72 -20.40 3.39
C THR A 49 11.58 -21.20 4.00
N ALA A 50 10.77 -20.56 4.86
CA ALA A 50 9.60 -21.18 5.48
C ALA A 50 8.35 -21.16 4.58
N ASP A 51 8.39 -20.39 3.49
CA ASP A 51 7.27 -20.14 2.57
C ASP A 51 6.00 -19.65 3.30
N ALA A 52 6.19 -18.76 4.27
CA ALA A 52 5.12 -18.29 5.15
C ALA A 52 5.43 -16.90 5.76
N PRO A 53 4.39 -16.11 6.13
CA PRO A 53 4.57 -14.82 6.80
C PRO A 53 4.85 -15.01 8.30
N VAL A 54 6.03 -15.52 8.62
CA VAL A 54 6.43 -15.89 10.00
C VAL A 54 7.65 -15.14 10.52
N SER A 55 8.33 -14.38 9.66
CA SER A 55 9.58 -13.72 10.04
C SER A 55 9.33 -12.37 10.73
N SER A 56 10.15 -12.06 11.73
CA SER A 56 10.25 -10.72 12.31
C SER A 56 11.58 -10.03 12.00
N ASP A 57 12.34 -10.58 11.04
CA ASP A 57 13.69 -10.15 10.68
C ASP A 57 13.65 -8.95 9.72
N TYR A 58 13.26 -7.79 10.22
CA TYR A 58 13.36 -6.53 9.48
C TYR A 58 14.82 -6.09 9.41
N ALA A 59 15.24 -5.51 8.28
CA ALA A 59 16.60 -5.01 8.07
C ALA A 59 17.09 -4.04 9.18
N ARG A 60 16.14 -3.38 9.84
CA ARG A 60 16.38 -2.29 10.77
C ARG A 60 15.84 -2.59 12.16
N PRO A 61 16.72 -2.79 13.16
CA PRO A 61 16.30 -3.11 14.52
C PRO A 61 15.56 -1.95 15.18
N ASP A 62 15.78 -0.72 14.73
CA ASP A 62 15.13 0.49 15.21
C ASP A 62 13.70 0.66 14.70
N PHE A 63 13.22 -0.17 13.76
CA PHE A 63 11.81 -0.19 13.38
C PHE A 63 11.00 -0.84 14.51
N PRO A 64 10.24 -0.11 15.34
CA PRO A 64 9.72 -0.70 16.58
C PRO A 64 8.51 -1.59 16.32
N PRO A 65 8.24 -2.63 17.14
CA PRO A 65 7.16 -3.59 16.91
C PRO A 65 5.77 -2.97 16.69
N ASN A 66 5.45 -1.87 17.38
CA ASN A 66 4.19 -1.16 17.21
C ASN A 66 4.07 -0.45 15.85
N ALA A 67 5.19 -0.11 15.21
CA ALA A 67 5.22 0.53 13.89
C ALA A 67 5.27 -0.49 12.73
N ARG A 68 5.53 -1.76 13.02
CA ARG A 68 5.56 -2.85 12.03
C ARG A 68 4.19 -3.32 11.59
N ARG A 69 3.10 -2.81 12.16
CA ARG A 69 1.74 -3.31 11.91
C ARG A 69 1.24 -3.02 10.49
N HIS A 70 0.49 -3.95 9.91
CA HIS A 70 -0.11 -3.82 8.58
C HIS A 70 -1.27 -4.79 8.36
N LEU A 71 -1.97 -4.63 7.23
CA LEU A 71 -2.88 -5.60 6.61
C LEU A 71 -2.34 -5.91 5.21
N ALA A 72 -1.31 -6.75 5.13
CA ALA A 72 -0.73 -7.15 3.85
C ALA A 72 -0.26 -8.59 3.87
N GLY A 73 -0.23 -9.24 2.71
CA GLY A 73 0.26 -10.61 2.60
C GLY A 73 0.77 -10.94 1.21
N TRP A 74 1.66 -11.92 1.18
CA TRP A 74 2.32 -12.37 -0.04
C TRP A 74 1.32 -13.14 -0.91
N GLY A 75 1.22 -12.79 -2.19
CA GLY A 75 0.26 -13.41 -3.10
C GLY A 75 -1.21 -13.07 -2.80
N GLU A 76 -1.48 -12.05 -1.97
CA GLU A 76 -2.83 -11.55 -1.73
C GLU A 76 -3.12 -10.30 -2.58
N GLY A 77 -4.39 -10.01 -2.81
CA GLY A 77 -4.85 -8.93 -3.71
C GLY A 77 -6.14 -8.29 -3.20
N TRP A 78 -6.77 -7.44 -4.00
CA TRP A 78 -8.09 -6.85 -3.70
C TRP A 78 -9.14 -7.91 -3.37
N LEU A 79 -9.16 -9.01 -4.12
CA LEU A 79 -10.06 -10.15 -3.87
C LEU A 79 -9.93 -10.67 -2.43
N HIS A 80 -8.70 -10.73 -1.92
CA HIS A 80 -8.39 -11.24 -0.58
C HIS A 80 -8.60 -10.19 0.51
N MET A 81 -8.29 -8.92 0.23
CA MET A 81 -8.34 -7.83 1.20
C MET A 81 -9.74 -7.26 1.40
N ALA A 82 -10.61 -7.30 0.38
CA ALA A 82 -11.98 -6.79 0.46
C ALA A 82 -12.80 -7.40 1.62
N PRO A 83 -12.80 -8.72 1.88
CA PRO A 83 -13.51 -9.27 3.04
C PRO A 83 -12.82 -9.00 4.40
N LEU A 84 -11.54 -8.61 4.41
CA LEU A 84 -10.75 -8.45 5.64
C LEU A 84 -10.72 -7.02 6.16
N ILE A 85 -10.89 -6.02 5.30
CA ILE A 85 -10.71 -4.61 5.69
C ILE A 85 -11.72 -4.13 6.72
N GLY A 86 -12.99 -4.52 6.62
CA GLY A 86 -14.03 -4.08 7.58
C GLY A 86 -13.70 -4.49 9.03
N PRO A 87 -13.50 -5.79 9.30
CA PRO A 87 -13.07 -6.26 10.62
C PRO A 87 -11.74 -5.66 11.08
N ALA A 88 -10.74 -5.56 10.18
CA ALA A 88 -9.43 -5.01 10.52
C ALA A 88 -9.52 -3.51 10.89
N ALA A 89 -10.22 -2.71 10.09
CA ALA A 89 -10.42 -1.28 10.33
C ALA A 89 -11.21 -1.02 11.62
N THR A 90 -12.24 -1.83 11.90
CA THR A 90 -13.02 -1.76 13.14
C THR A 90 -12.14 -2.02 14.36
N ALA A 91 -11.46 -3.18 14.39
CA ALA A 91 -10.63 -3.60 15.52
C ALA A 91 -9.45 -2.64 15.75
N ALA A 92 -8.85 -2.17 14.66
CA ALA A 92 -7.71 -1.26 14.71
C ALA A 92 -8.12 0.20 14.94
N ARG A 93 -9.39 0.56 14.73
CA ARG A 93 -9.89 1.95 14.63
C ARG A 93 -9.08 2.75 13.61
N ALA A 94 -8.99 2.25 12.38
CA ALA A 94 -8.18 2.91 11.35
C ALA A 94 -8.81 4.23 10.88
N ASP A 95 -8.00 5.28 10.82
CA ASP A 95 -8.41 6.61 10.34
C ASP A 95 -7.99 6.82 8.87
N VAL A 96 -6.81 6.30 8.50
CA VAL A 96 -6.21 6.47 7.17
C VAL A 96 -5.71 5.12 6.66
N LEU A 97 -6.12 4.75 5.45
CA LEU A 97 -5.64 3.58 4.73
C LEU A 97 -4.64 4.01 3.65
N LEU A 98 -3.47 3.38 3.60
CA LEU A 98 -2.52 3.52 2.50
C LEU A 98 -2.47 2.19 1.75
N VAL A 99 -3.05 2.14 0.55
CA VAL A 99 -3.38 0.89 -0.14
C VAL A 99 -2.54 0.73 -1.41
N SER A 100 -1.79 -0.37 -1.50
CA SER A 100 -1.04 -0.78 -2.70
C SER A 100 -1.40 -2.22 -3.05
N LEU A 101 -2.33 -2.38 -3.99
CA LEU A 101 -2.93 -3.65 -4.39
C LEU A 101 -3.27 -3.63 -5.89
N GLY A 102 -3.38 -4.82 -6.50
CA GLY A 102 -3.89 -5.01 -7.86
C GLY A 102 -2.95 -5.84 -8.73
N LEU A 103 -1.64 -5.76 -8.48
CA LEU A 103 -0.64 -6.55 -9.21
C LEU A 103 -0.98 -8.04 -9.19
N ILE A 104 -1.28 -8.55 -8.01
CA ILE A 104 -1.58 -9.95 -7.77
C ILE A 104 -2.92 -10.37 -8.38
N ASP A 105 -3.97 -9.55 -8.26
CA ASP A 105 -5.28 -9.85 -8.86
C ASP A 105 -5.15 -10.03 -10.37
N LEU A 106 -4.56 -9.05 -11.05
CA LEU A 106 -4.37 -9.04 -12.50
C LEU A 106 -3.44 -10.16 -12.96
N GLY A 107 -2.52 -10.58 -12.09
CA GLY A 107 -1.55 -11.61 -12.41
C GLY A 107 -2.11 -13.02 -12.34
N PHE A 108 -3.08 -13.26 -11.44
CA PHE A 108 -3.41 -14.62 -11.00
C PHE A 108 -4.89 -14.91 -10.77
N TYR A 109 -5.73 -13.90 -10.51
CA TYR A 109 -7.07 -14.14 -9.94
C TYR A 109 -8.22 -13.46 -10.67
N ALA A 110 -7.98 -12.36 -11.39
CA ALA A 110 -9.04 -11.51 -11.92
C ALA A 110 -8.54 -10.66 -13.09
N ASN A 111 -9.46 -10.23 -13.95
CA ASN A 111 -9.18 -9.13 -14.89
C ASN A 111 -9.40 -7.75 -14.22
N SER A 112 -9.08 -6.68 -14.94
CA SER A 112 -9.24 -5.29 -14.49
C SER A 112 -10.65 -4.93 -14.02
N THR A 113 -11.69 -5.40 -14.71
CA THR A 113 -13.09 -5.14 -14.32
C THR A 113 -13.46 -5.83 -13.01
N GLN A 114 -13.04 -7.08 -12.83
CA GLN A 114 -13.25 -7.81 -11.57
C GLN A 114 -12.43 -7.20 -10.42
N THR A 115 -11.20 -6.77 -10.71
CA THR A 115 -10.31 -6.12 -9.73
C THR A 115 -10.90 -4.79 -9.26
N ASP A 116 -11.44 -3.96 -10.17
CA ASP A 116 -12.17 -2.73 -9.82
C ASP A 116 -13.40 -3.02 -8.93
N ALA A 117 -14.18 -4.04 -9.26
CA ALA A 117 -15.32 -4.43 -8.43
C ALA A 117 -14.89 -4.83 -7.00
N ASN A 118 -13.74 -5.49 -6.85
CA ASN A 118 -13.18 -5.80 -5.53
C ASN A 118 -12.65 -4.55 -4.80
N ALA A 119 -12.05 -3.59 -5.50
CA ALA A 119 -11.66 -2.30 -4.93
C ALA A 119 -12.88 -1.53 -4.39
N ARG A 120 -13.98 -1.49 -5.15
CA ARG A 120 -15.25 -0.88 -4.71
C ARG A 120 -15.82 -1.57 -3.47
N ARG A 121 -15.80 -2.91 -3.42
CA ARG A 121 -16.23 -3.68 -2.23
C ARG A 121 -15.35 -3.40 -1.01
N PHE A 122 -14.03 -3.33 -1.20
CA PHE A 122 -13.09 -2.97 -0.15
C PHE A 122 -13.41 -1.59 0.43
N ILE A 123 -13.61 -0.58 -0.42
CA ILE A 123 -13.91 0.80 0.02
C ILE A 123 -15.23 0.84 0.78
N ALA A 124 -16.27 0.14 0.30
CA ALA A 124 -17.55 0.04 0.99
C ALA A 124 -17.38 -0.58 2.39
N ALA A 125 -16.69 -1.72 2.50
CA ALA A 125 -16.46 -2.39 3.78
C ALA A 125 -15.61 -1.55 4.76
N ALA A 126 -14.65 -0.78 4.25
CA ALA A 126 -13.88 0.16 5.07
C ALA A 126 -14.75 1.29 5.63
N ARG A 127 -15.69 1.81 4.83
CA ARG A 127 -16.64 2.86 5.25
C ARG A 127 -17.71 2.35 6.19
N ASP A 128 -18.15 1.10 6.02
CA ASP A 128 -19.07 0.45 6.98
C ASP A 128 -18.42 0.34 8.37
N ALA A 129 -17.11 0.09 8.42
CA ALA A 129 -16.33 0.06 9.66
C ALA A 129 -16.07 1.44 10.26
N ASN A 130 -15.77 2.44 9.41
CA ASN A 130 -15.56 3.83 9.80
C ASN A 130 -16.06 4.77 8.69
N PRO A 131 -17.23 5.41 8.86
CA PRO A 131 -17.80 6.33 7.87
C PRO A 131 -16.94 7.56 7.55
N HIS A 132 -15.87 7.79 8.34
CA HIS A 132 -14.92 8.89 8.19
C HIS A 132 -13.52 8.45 7.75
N VAL A 133 -13.34 7.17 7.39
CA VAL A 133 -12.04 6.66 6.95
C VAL A 133 -11.56 7.42 5.72
N ARG A 134 -10.28 7.77 5.70
CA ARG A 134 -9.61 8.32 4.52
C ARG A 134 -8.80 7.22 3.85
N ALA A 135 -8.64 7.28 2.53
CA ALA A 135 -7.75 6.33 1.86
C ALA A 135 -6.93 6.99 0.77
N VAL A 136 -5.66 6.60 0.68
CA VAL A 136 -4.82 6.86 -0.48
C VAL A 136 -4.59 5.52 -1.18
N LEU A 137 -4.94 5.45 -2.45
CA LEU A 137 -4.80 4.27 -3.29
C LEU A 137 -3.66 4.52 -4.29
N LEU A 138 -2.65 3.67 -4.26
CA LEU A 138 -1.56 3.69 -5.23
C LEU A 138 -1.95 2.84 -6.45
N PRO A 139 -1.87 3.38 -7.68
CA PRO A 139 -2.00 2.59 -8.90
C PRO A 139 -1.00 1.43 -8.93
N VAL A 140 -1.28 0.39 -9.71
CA VAL A 140 -0.30 -0.67 -10.00
C VAL A 140 0.92 -0.02 -10.64
N VAL A 141 2.07 -0.17 -9.98
CA VAL A 141 3.34 0.42 -10.43
C VAL A 141 3.99 -0.42 -11.54
N PRO A 142 4.94 0.17 -12.31
CA PRO A 142 5.69 -0.60 -13.30
C PRO A 142 6.32 -1.86 -12.70
N ASN A 143 6.24 -2.97 -13.44
CA ASN A 143 6.75 -4.27 -13.03
C ASN A 143 7.23 -5.08 -14.24
N ILE A 144 8.11 -6.05 -14.00
CA ILE A 144 8.76 -6.83 -15.06
C ILE A 144 7.80 -7.66 -15.89
N ARG A 145 6.69 -8.12 -15.31
CA ARG A 145 5.70 -8.88 -16.08
C ARG A 145 5.01 -7.99 -17.11
N ALA A 146 4.61 -6.78 -16.74
CA ALA A 146 4.04 -5.82 -17.68
C ALA A 146 5.04 -5.42 -18.79
N LEU A 147 6.35 -5.47 -18.54
CA LEU A 147 7.35 -5.25 -19.60
C LEU A 147 7.38 -6.40 -20.63
N ALA A 148 7.15 -7.64 -20.19
CA ALA A 148 7.29 -8.84 -21.02
C ALA A 148 5.97 -9.39 -21.60
N ASP A 149 4.83 -9.07 -20.98
CA ASP A 149 3.51 -9.63 -21.27
C ASP A 149 2.53 -8.48 -21.59
N ALA A 150 2.38 -8.17 -22.88
CA ALA A 150 1.56 -7.06 -23.35
C ALA A 150 0.07 -7.16 -22.98
N PRO A 151 -0.59 -8.35 -23.06
CA PRO A 151 -1.94 -8.52 -22.50
C PRO A 151 -2.04 -8.18 -21.02
N PHE A 152 -1.08 -8.62 -20.19
CA PHE A 152 -1.07 -8.27 -18.77
C PHE A 152 -0.82 -6.78 -18.53
N ALA A 153 0.06 -6.15 -19.33
CA ALA A 153 0.27 -4.71 -19.29
C ALA A 153 -1.02 -3.92 -19.57
N ALA A 154 -1.78 -4.34 -20.59
CA ALA A 154 -3.06 -3.72 -20.92
C ALA A 154 -4.11 -3.87 -19.80
N GLU A 155 -4.11 -5.00 -19.07
CA GLU A 155 -4.96 -5.17 -17.89
C GLU A 155 -4.52 -4.26 -16.73
N CYS A 156 -3.22 -4.04 -16.53
CA CYS A 156 -2.71 -3.07 -15.54
C CYS A 156 -3.12 -1.63 -15.88
N ASP A 157 -2.94 -1.21 -17.13
CA ASP A 157 -3.30 0.13 -17.59
C ASP A 157 -4.81 0.37 -17.45
N ARG A 158 -5.62 -0.58 -17.92
CA ARG A 158 -7.08 -0.52 -17.81
C ARG A 158 -7.53 -0.51 -16.36
N PHE A 159 -6.92 -1.31 -15.48
CA PHE A 159 -7.25 -1.27 -14.06
C PHE A 159 -6.89 0.07 -13.42
N ASN A 160 -5.72 0.65 -13.73
CA ASN A 160 -5.33 1.95 -13.20
C ASN A 160 -6.31 3.07 -13.63
N GLU A 161 -6.82 3.03 -14.87
CA GLU A 161 -7.90 3.92 -15.32
C GLU A 161 -9.21 3.72 -14.55
N LEU A 162 -9.60 2.45 -14.31
CA LEU A 162 -10.80 2.13 -13.55
C LEU A 162 -10.68 2.57 -12.09
N LEU A 163 -9.52 2.34 -11.47
CA LEU A 163 -9.22 2.76 -10.11
C LEU A 163 -9.32 4.28 -9.97
N ALA A 164 -8.81 5.03 -10.95
CA ALA A 164 -8.94 6.48 -10.98
C ALA A 164 -10.41 6.94 -11.04
N LYS A 165 -11.21 6.31 -11.90
CA LYS A 165 -12.67 6.56 -11.97
C LYS A 165 -13.36 6.21 -10.67
N THR A 166 -13.04 5.07 -10.07
CA THR A 166 -13.59 4.62 -8.79
C THR A 166 -13.28 5.58 -7.64
N VAL A 167 -12.04 6.08 -7.57
CA VAL A 167 -11.68 7.11 -6.59
C VAL A 167 -12.52 8.37 -6.81
N ALA A 168 -12.63 8.87 -8.04
CA ALA A 168 -13.41 10.06 -8.35
C ALA A 168 -14.92 9.89 -8.08
N ASP A 169 -15.49 8.73 -8.44
CA ASP A 169 -16.90 8.41 -8.25
C ASP A 169 -17.28 8.29 -6.77
N LEU A 170 -16.36 7.76 -5.95
CA LEU A 170 -16.63 7.43 -4.56
C LEU A 170 -16.10 8.47 -3.57
N ASP A 171 -15.31 9.46 -4.00
CA ASP A 171 -14.77 10.50 -3.12
C ASP A 171 -15.89 11.33 -2.49
N THR A 172 -15.76 11.62 -1.19
CA THR A 172 -16.71 12.45 -0.44
C THR A 172 -15.99 13.25 0.63
N ALA A 173 -16.51 14.41 1.00
CA ALA A 173 -15.94 15.20 2.10
C ALA A 173 -15.90 14.45 3.45
N ALA A 174 -16.85 13.53 3.69
CA ALA A 174 -16.93 12.77 4.93
C ALA A 174 -15.87 11.65 5.01
N SER A 175 -15.55 11.02 3.88
CA SER A 175 -14.59 9.92 3.75
C SER A 175 -13.76 10.12 2.47
N PRO A 176 -12.78 11.04 2.49
CA PRO A 176 -12.04 11.43 1.30
C PRO A 176 -11.13 10.33 0.79
N LEU A 177 -11.08 10.19 -0.53
CA LEU A 177 -10.25 9.24 -1.26
C LEU A 177 -9.26 9.99 -2.16
N LEU A 178 -8.03 9.51 -2.21
CA LEU A 178 -7.00 10.01 -3.12
C LEU A 178 -6.44 8.87 -3.95
N LEU A 179 -6.23 9.16 -5.24
CA LEU A 179 -5.36 8.35 -6.06
C LEU A 179 -3.97 8.98 -5.98
N ALA A 180 -2.99 8.24 -5.44
CA ALA A 180 -1.61 8.70 -5.46
C ALA A 180 -1.10 8.74 -6.90
N SER A 181 -0.24 9.70 -7.21
CA SER A 181 0.49 9.66 -8.48
C SER A 181 1.41 8.45 -8.50
N ALA A 182 1.54 7.81 -9.67
CA ALA A 182 2.57 6.80 -9.86
C ALA A 182 3.94 7.42 -9.52
N PRO A 183 4.83 6.70 -8.79
CA PRO A 183 6.09 7.29 -8.36
C PRO A 183 6.91 7.78 -9.55
N TYR A 184 7.40 9.02 -9.48
CA TYR A 184 8.16 9.63 -10.56
C TYR A 184 9.43 8.81 -10.87
N ALA A 185 9.66 8.53 -12.14
CA ALA A 185 10.82 7.80 -12.64
C ALA A 185 11.07 6.46 -11.90
N TYR A 186 10.02 5.68 -11.64
CA TYR A 186 10.14 4.32 -11.09
C TYR A 186 10.74 3.39 -12.14
N ASP A 187 11.98 2.96 -11.92
CA ASP A 187 12.74 2.07 -12.81
C ASP A 187 12.83 0.68 -12.20
N ILE A 188 12.17 -0.29 -12.83
CA ILE A 188 12.12 -1.66 -12.33
C ILE A 188 13.50 -2.31 -12.22
N HIS A 189 14.52 -1.85 -12.94
CA HIS A 189 15.85 -2.45 -12.89
C HIS A 189 16.71 -1.94 -11.73
N THR A 190 16.39 -0.77 -11.18
CA THR A 190 17.18 -0.12 -10.13
C THR A 190 16.41 0.07 -8.83
N ASP A 191 15.08 0.19 -8.91
CA ASP A 191 14.20 0.37 -7.75
C ASP A 191 13.60 -0.92 -7.20
N THR A 192 13.84 -2.05 -7.86
CA THR A 192 13.38 -3.36 -7.41
C THR A 192 14.54 -4.36 -7.38
N TYR A 193 14.41 -5.43 -6.60
CA TYR A 193 15.45 -6.48 -6.55
C TYR A 193 15.22 -7.64 -7.54
N ASP A 194 14.03 -7.75 -8.13
CA ASP A 194 13.66 -8.82 -9.07
C ASP A 194 12.78 -8.36 -10.24
N GLY A 195 12.66 -7.05 -10.43
CA GLY A 195 11.77 -6.44 -11.40
C GLY A 195 10.35 -6.17 -10.89
N THR A 196 10.00 -6.60 -9.67
CA THR A 196 8.66 -6.43 -9.07
C THR A 196 8.71 -5.84 -7.67
N HIS A 197 9.50 -6.43 -6.78
CA HIS A 197 9.49 -6.09 -5.37
C HIS A 197 10.46 -4.94 -5.05
N PRO A 198 10.01 -3.89 -4.36
CA PRO A 198 10.83 -2.71 -4.11
C PRO A 198 12.13 -3.05 -3.38
N GLY A 199 13.25 -2.57 -3.92
CA GLY A 199 14.50 -2.41 -3.19
C GLY A 199 14.53 -1.07 -2.43
N PRO A 200 15.62 -0.74 -1.73
CA PRO A 200 15.69 0.45 -0.87
C PRO A 200 15.30 1.78 -1.54
N THR A 201 15.65 1.98 -2.82
CA THR A 201 15.26 3.20 -3.55
C THR A 201 13.80 3.19 -3.95
N GLY A 202 13.27 2.06 -4.42
CA GLY A 202 11.85 1.90 -4.74
C GLY A 202 10.94 2.06 -3.53
N GLU A 203 11.35 1.55 -2.37
CA GLU A 203 10.64 1.74 -1.10
C GLU A 203 10.46 3.23 -0.76
N HIS A 204 11.52 4.03 -0.94
CA HIS A 204 11.42 5.47 -0.74
C HIS A 204 10.46 6.13 -1.73
N LYS A 205 10.45 5.69 -2.99
CA LYS A 205 9.54 6.19 -4.02
C LYS A 205 8.08 5.86 -3.72
N LEU A 206 7.80 4.65 -3.22
CA LEU A 206 6.44 4.28 -2.81
C LEU A 206 5.98 5.10 -1.59
N ALA A 207 6.84 5.23 -0.57
CA ALA A 207 6.53 6.04 0.61
C ALA A 207 6.31 7.52 0.24
N ALA A 208 7.12 8.07 -0.68
CA ALA A 208 6.98 9.43 -1.19
C ALA A 208 5.62 9.63 -1.88
N ALA A 209 5.19 8.68 -2.73
CA ALA A 209 3.90 8.79 -3.42
C ALA A 209 2.72 8.91 -2.45
N PHE A 210 2.72 8.12 -1.36
CA PHE A 210 1.70 8.24 -0.32
C PHE A 210 1.80 9.54 0.48
N ALA A 211 3.00 9.91 0.93
CA ALA A 211 3.25 11.11 1.72
C ALA A 211 2.85 12.38 0.97
N GLU A 212 3.27 12.52 -0.29
CA GLU A 212 2.96 13.66 -1.14
C GLU A 212 1.47 13.79 -1.41
N ALA A 213 0.77 12.70 -1.69
CA ALA A 213 -0.69 12.73 -1.89
C ALA A 213 -1.41 13.26 -0.64
N MET A 214 -1.05 12.77 0.55
CA MET A 214 -1.64 13.25 1.80
C MET A 214 -1.28 14.69 2.12
N HIS A 215 -0.04 15.10 1.88
CA HIS A 215 0.41 16.45 2.16
C HIS A 215 -0.29 17.46 1.27
N GLN A 216 -0.31 17.21 -0.04
CA GLN A 216 -0.84 18.15 -1.03
C GLN A 216 -2.37 18.30 -0.91
N ALA A 217 -3.10 17.22 -0.66
CA ALA A 217 -4.56 17.26 -0.62
C ALA A 217 -5.15 17.47 0.78
N TRP A 218 -4.51 16.97 1.84
CA TRP A 218 -5.04 17.03 3.22
C TRP A 218 -4.20 17.86 4.18
N GLY A 219 -3.05 18.38 3.74
CA GLY A 219 -2.11 19.09 4.62
C GLY A 219 -1.47 18.18 5.68
N LEU A 220 -1.53 16.86 5.52
CA LEU A 220 -1.03 15.90 6.50
C LEU A 220 0.39 15.45 6.20
N GLY A 221 1.26 15.44 7.21
CA GLY A 221 2.57 14.80 7.13
C GLY A 221 3.65 15.56 6.38
N GLY A 222 3.43 16.80 5.92
CA GLY A 222 4.48 17.61 5.27
C GLY A 222 5.07 17.01 3.98
N PRO A 223 5.98 17.72 3.29
CA PRO A 223 6.64 17.19 2.10
C PRO A 223 7.51 15.98 2.44
N TYR A 224 7.65 15.05 1.50
CA TYR A 224 8.45 13.86 1.73
C TYR A 224 9.95 14.16 1.69
N GLU A 225 10.61 13.97 2.84
CA GLU A 225 12.06 14.05 2.95
C GLU A 225 12.66 12.66 3.12
N ARG A 226 13.57 12.28 2.22
CA ARG A 226 14.30 11.01 2.30
C ARG A 226 15.15 10.99 3.57
N ALA A 227 14.94 9.99 4.42
CA ALA A 227 15.85 9.72 5.55
C ALA A 227 17.20 9.21 5.03
N ALA A 228 18.29 9.54 5.71
CA ALA A 228 19.55 8.84 5.50
C ALA A 228 19.38 7.34 5.85
N ASP A 229 20.00 6.49 5.04
CA ASP A 229 20.14 5.06 5.34
C ASP A 229 21.13 4.83 6.48
#